data_AF-A0A0B3W102-F1
#
_entry.id   AF-A0A0B3W102-F1
#
_cell.length_a   1.000
_cell.length_b   1.000
_cell.length_c   1.000
_cell.angle_alpha   90.00
_cell.angle_beta   90.00
_cell.angle_gamma   90.00
#
_symmetry.space_group_name_H-M   'P 1'
#
loop_
_entity.id
_entity.type
_entity.pdbx_description
1 polymer ?
#
loop_
_entity_poly.entity_id
_entity_poly.type
_entity_poly.pdbx_seq_one_letter_code
_entity_poly.pdbx_strand_id
1 'polypeptide(L)'
;MALGALFVLFIILTTVSLLSITLLYTLKNEKLKNMFFYFLCGWSIIITSLNITALPSNYLVSRLIASIFGLLAVISIIIKIKKPHKKSLSYLLASASALLGLVDLFFF
;
A
#
# COMPACT_ATOMS: atom_id res chain seq x y z
N MET A 1 -25.80 -2.50 -10.77
CA MET A 1 -25.61 -2.52 -9.30
C MET A 1 -24.15 -2.76 -8.87
N ALA A 2 -23.30 -3.41 -9.68
CA ALA A 2 -21.88 -3.62 -9.35
C ALA A 2 -21.01 -2.35 -9.33
N LEU A 3 -21.27 -1.37 -10.20
CA LEU A 3 -20.47 -0.15 -10.29
C LEU A 3 -20.51 0.68 -8.99
N GLY A 4 -21.67 0.72 -8.33
CA GLY A 4 -21.82 1.40 -7.04
C GLY A 4 -20.99 0.75 -5.94
N ALA A 5 -20.94 -0.59 -5.90
CA ALA A 5 -20.13 -1.32 -4.93
C ALA A 5 -18.61 -1.11 -5.15
N LEU A 6 -18.17 -1.09 -6.42
CA LEU A 6 -16.78 -0.78 -6.77
C LEU A 6 -16.40 0.66 -6.39
N PHE A 7 -17.31 1.62 -6.58
CA PHE A 7 -17.07 3.01 -6.19
C PHE A 7 -16.97 3.17 -4.66
N VAL A 8 -17.80 2.48 -3.89
CA VAL A 8 -17.68 2.45 -2.42
C VAL A 8 -16.35 1.83 -2.00
N LEU A 9 -15.94 0.72 -2.63
CA LEU A 9 -14.65 0.08 -2.36
C LEU A 9 -13.48 1.00 -2.70
N PHE A 10 -13.55 1.75 -3.81
CA PHE A 10 -12.59 2.80 -4.16
C PHE A 10 -12.46 3.85 -3.06
N ILE A 11 -13.59 4.38 -2.58
CA ILE A 11 -13.58 5.39 -1.50
C ILE A 11 -12.94 4.82 -0.24
N ILE A 12 -13.28 3.60 0.17
CA ILE A 12 -12.72 2.98 1.38
C ILE A 12 -11.20 2.78 1.22
N LEU A 13 -10.75 2.18 0.12
CA LEU A 13 -9.33 1.91 -0.10
C LEU A 13 -8.49 3.19 -0.18
N THR A 14 -8.99 4.22 -0.87
CA THR A 14 -8.30 5.50 -1.00
C THR A 14 -8.28 6.28 0.31
N THR A 15 -9.42 6.39 1.02
CA THR A 15 -9.50 7.12 2.28
C THR A 15 -8.63 6.48 3.36
N VAL A 16 -8.67 5.16 3.54
CA VAL A 16 -7.84 4.46 4.52
C VAL A 16 -6.36 4.63 4.20
N SER A 17 -5.97 4.55 2.93
CA SER A 17 -4.59 4.74 2.50
C SER A 17 -4.11 6.17 2.77
N LEU A 18 -4.87 7.17 2.34
CA LEU A 18 -4.53 8.59 2.54
C LEU A 18 -4.50 8.95 4.03
N LEU A 19 -5.46 8.48 4.82
CA LEU A 19 -5.46 8.67 6.28
C LEU A 19 -4.22 8.04 6.92
N SER A 20 -3.86 6.82 6.54
CA SER A 20 -2.68 6.15 7.09
C SER A 20 -1.38 6.87 6.72
N ILE A 21 -1.26 7.32 5.46
CA ILE A 21 -0.10 8.08 4.98
C ILE A 21 -0.01 9.44 5.69
N THR A 22 -1.10 10.20 5.76
CA THR A 22 -1.13 11.51 6.42
C THR A 22 -0.78 11.39 7.91
N LEU A 23 -1.33 10.41 8.61
CA LEU A 23 -0.99 10.13 10.01
C LEU A 23 0.48 9.73 10.17
N LEU A 24 1.03 8.91 9.26
CA LEU A 24 2.43 8.50 9.29
C LEU A 24 3.40 9.69 9.24
N TYR A 25 3.09 10.74 8.47
CA TYR A 25 3.93 11.94 8.32
C TYR A 25 3.62 13.05 9.33
N THR A 26 2.41 13.08 9.91
CA THR A 26 1.99 14.16 10.83
C THR A 26 2.25 13.80 12.31
N LEU A 27 2.21 12.51 12.66
CA LEU A 27 2.34 12.08 14.05
C LEU A 27 3.76 12.31 14.59
N LYS A 28 3.84 13.01 15.73
CA LYS A 28 5.08 13.23 16.47
C LYS A 28 5.45 12.02 17.36
N ASN A 29 4.46 11.23 17.77
CA ASN A 29 4.67 10.07 18.64
C ASN A 29 5.20 8.88 17.83
N GLU A 30 6.45 8.48 18.07
CA GLU A 30 7.13 7.38 17.38
C GLU A 30 6.42 6.02 17.55
N LYS A 31 5.75 5.76 18.68
CA LYS A 31 5.01 4.50 18.88
C LYS A 31 3.81 4.42 17.94
N LEU A 32 3.01 5.48 17.88
CA LEU A 32 1.86 5.55 16.95
C LEU A 32 2.34 5.54 15.50
N LYS A 33 3.42 6.25 15.18
CA LYS A 33 4.03 6.23 13.83
C LYS A 33 4.45 4.83 13.39
N ASN A 34 5.04 4.04 14.30
CA ASN A 34 5.37 2.65 14.02
C ASN A 34 4.12 1.81 13.79
N MET A 35 3.07 2.00 14.59
CA MET A 35 1.79 1.29 14.40
C MET A 35 1.19 1.59 13.03
N PHE A 36 1.07 2.86 12.64
CA PHE A 36 0.53 3.25 11.33
C PHE A 36 1.43 2.80 10.18
N PHE A 37 2.74 2.74 10.37
CA PHE A 37 3.66 2.19 9.37
C PHE A 37 3.37 0.71 9.09
N TYR A 38 3.31 -0.12 10.12
CA TYR A 38 3.02 -1.55 9.94
C TYR A 38 1.61 -1.78 9.41
N PHE A 39 0.64 -0.98 9.87
CA PHE A 39 -0.71 -0.98 9.32
C PHE A 39 -0.70 -0.67 7.81
N LEU A 40 -0.02 0.40 7.38
CA LEU A 40 0.07 0.78 5.99
C LEU A 40 0.73 -0.32 5.13
N CYS A 41 1.78 -0.96 5.63
CA CYS A 41 2.41 -2.07 4.91
C CYS A 41 1.47 -3.26 4.75
N GLY A 42 0.75 -3.65 5.82
CA GLY A 42 -0.28 -4.70 5.74
C GLY A 42 -1.40 -4.32 4.77
N TRP A 43 -1.82 -3.06 4.80
CA TRP A 43 -2.83 -2.51 3.90
C TRP A 43 -2.40 -2.55 2.43
N SER A 44 -1.16 -2.17 2.12
CA SER A 44 -0.60 -2.28 0.77
C SER A 44 -0.59 -3.72 0.25
N ILE A 45 -0.30 -4.70 1.12
CA ILE A 45 -0.34 -6.12 0.74
C ILE A 45 -1.76 -6.55 0.39
N ILE A 46 -2.78 -6.08 1.11
CA ILE A 46 -4.19 -6.32 0.78
C ILE A 46 -4.52 -5.74 -0.60
N ILE A 47 -4.12 -4.50 -0.87
CA ILE A 47 -4.33 -3.84 -2.18
C ILE A 47 -3.66 -4.64 -3.30
N THR A 48 -2.43 -5.11 -3.10
CA THR A 48 -1.74 -5.98 -4.06
C THR A 48 -2.46 -7.31 -4.28
N SER A 49 -2.97 -7.93 -3.22
CA SER A 49 -3.76 -9.16 -3.36
C SER A 49 -5.01 -8.92 -4.21
N LEU A 50 -5.70 -7.80 -3.99
CA LEU A 50 -6.87 -7.41 -4.78
C LEU A 50 -6.50 -7.24 -6.26
N ASN A 51 -5.40 -6.54 -6.57
CA ASN A 51 -4.90 -6.39 -7.95
C ASN A 51 -4.67 -7.75 -8.64
N ILE A 52 -3.95 -8.66 -7.98
CA ILE A 52 -3.62 -9.96 -8.54
C ILE A 52 -4.88 -10.81 -8.79
N THR A 53 -5.89 -10.69 -7.93
CA THR A 53 -7.16 -11.42 -8.07
C THR A 53 -8.13 -10.78 -9.07
N ALA A 54 -8.05 -9.47 -9.26
CA ALA A 54 -8.88 -8.75 -10.22
C ALA A 54 -8.43 -9.01 -11.67
N LEU A 55 -7.14 -9.27 -11.87
CA LEU A 55 -6.56 -9.54 -13.19
C LEU A 55 -6.83 -10.99 -13.66
N PRO A 56 -7.16 -11.20 -14.95
CA PRO A 56 -7.29 -12.54 -15.52
C PRO A 56 -5.99 -13.34 -15.40
N SER A 57 -6.09 -14.66 -15.24
CA SER A 57 -4.93 -15.55 -15.05
C SER A 57 -3.90 -15.47 -16.18
N ASN A 58 -4.34 -15.12 -17.38
CA ASN A 58 -3.51 -15.06 -18.58
C ASN A 58 -2.71 -13.76 -18.69
N TYR A 59 -2.98 -12.76 -17.83
CA TYR A 59 -2.29 -11.47 -17.81
C TYR A 59 -1.07 -11.52 -16.87
N LEU A 60 -0.11 -12.38 -17.19
CA LEU A 60 1.08 -12.61 -16.37
C LEU A 60 1.89 -11.34 -16.10
N VAL A 61 2.07 -10.49 -17.11
CA VAL A 61 2.87 -9.26 -16.98
C VAL A 61 2.22 -8.29 -15.98
N SER A 62 0.92 -8.02 -16.10
CA SER A 62 0.20 -7.14 -15.16
C SER A 62 0.20 -7.69 -13.74
N ARG A 63 0.02 -9.01 -13.57
CA ARG A 63 0.06 -9.65 -12.23
C ARG A 63 1.45 -9.56 -11.59
N LEU A 64 2.51 -9.64 -12.39
CA LEU A 64 3.88 -9.42 -11.92
C LEU A 64 4.10 -7.97 -11.48
N ILE A 65 3.61 -6.98 -12.25
CA ILE A 65 3.68 -5.56 -11.89
C ILE A 65 2.96 -5.29 -10.57
N ALA A 66 1.72 -5.77 -10.44
CA ALA A 66 0.95 -5.67 -9.20
C ALA A 66 1.69 -6.28 -8.00
N SER A 67 2.35 -7.42 -8.21
CA SER A 67 3.15 -8.10 -7.18
C SER A 67 4.37 -7.28 -6.74
N ILE A 68 5.02 -6.57 -7.67
CA ILE A 68 6.17 -5.70 -7.36
C ILE A 68 5.76 -4.58 -6.40
N PHE A 69 4.56 -4.01 -6.55
CA PHE A 69 4.08 -2.99 -5.63
C PHE A 69 3.89 -3.52 -4.21
N GLY A 70 3.44 -4.76 -4.04
CA GLY A 70 3.36 -5.40 -2.72
C GLY A 70 4.74 -5.71 -2.12
N LEU A 71 5.71 -6.09 -2.97
CA LEU A 71 7.10 -6.30 -2.53
C LEU A 71 7.75 -5.02 -1.98
N LEU A 72 7.40 -3.84 -2.50
CA LEU A 72 7.87 -2.56 -1.95
C LEU A 72 7.45 -2.38 -0.47
N ALA A 73 6.26 -2.83 -0.08
CA ALA A 73 5.83 -2.81 1.32
C ALA A 73 6.72 -3.71 2.19
N VAL A 74 7.05 -4.91 1.70
CA VAL A 74 7.96 -5.84 2.42
C VAL A 74 9.36 -5.26 2.55
N ILE A 75 9.90 -4.69 1.47
CA ILE A 75 11.22 -4.04 1.46
C ILE A 75 11.24 -2.88 2.46
N SER A 76 10.16 -2.10 2.56
CA SER A 76 10.06 -1.00 3.52
C SER A 76 10.22 -1.47 4.97
N ILE A 77 9.62 -2.63 5.33
CA ILE A 77 9.76 -3.24 6.65
C ILE A 77 11.21 -3.69 6.89
N ILE A 78 11.83 -4.32 5.90
CA ILE A 78 13.22 -4.79 6.00
C ILE A 78 14.17 -3.60 6.23
N ILE A 79 13.99 -2.50 5.51
CA ILE A 79 14.81 -1.29 5.67
C ILE A 79 14.61 -0.69 7.05
N LYS A 80 13.37 -0.63 7.55
CA LYS A 80 13.05 -0.13 8.89
C LYS A 80 13.80 -0.91 9.98
N ILE A 81 13.84 -2.24 9.87
CA ILE A 81 14.50 -3.12 10.85
C ILE A 81 16.02 -3.06 10.73
N LYS A 82 16.57 -3.19 9.51
CA LYS A 82 18.02 -3.24 9.28
C LYS A 82 18.72 -1.88 9.35
N LYS A 83 18.01 -0.80 9.04
CA LYS A 83 18.55 0.56 8.96
C LYS A 83 17.63 1.53 9.72
N PRO A 84 17.57 1.45 11.06
CA PRO A 84 16.69 2.28 11.88
C PRO A 84 16.99 3.78 11.76
N HIS A 85 18.17 4.17 11.28
CA HIS A 85 18.52 5.57 10.98
C HIS A 85 17.90 6.09 9.67
N LYS A 86 17.44 5.21 8.76
CA LYS A 86 16.82 5.56 7.47
C LYS A 86 15.29 5.42 7.50
N LYS A 87 14.64 5.90 8.57
CA LYS A 87 13.17 5.82 8.75
C LYS A 87 12.40 6.49 7.62
N SER A 88 12.86 7.66 7.17
CA SER A 88 12.22 8.43 6.10
C SER A 88 12.09 7.63 4.80
N LEU A 89 13.16 6.93 4.41
CA LEU A 89 13.16 6.11 3.21
C LEU A 89 12.20 4.92 3.32
N SER A 90 12.10 4.31 4.51
CA SER A 90 11.14 3.22 4.75
C SER A 90 9.69 3.72 4.62
N TYR A 91 9.39 4.89 5.18
CA TYR A 91 8.06 5.50 5.07
C TYR A 91 7.70 5.85 3.64
N LEU A 92 8.66 6.40 2.89
CA LEU A 92 8.47 6.73 1.50
C LEU A 92 8.13 5.49 0.68
N LEU A 93 8.88 4.39 0.84
CA LEU A 93 8.58 3.12 0.16
C LEU A 93 7.19 2.56 0.52
N ALA A 94 6.80 2.59 1.80
CA ALA A 94 5.48 2.11 2.20
C ALA A 94 4.35 2.96 1.60
N SER A 95 4.51 4.29 1.60
CA SER A 95 3.55 5.19 0.95
C SER A 95 3.50 5.01 -0.56
N ALA A 96 4.66 4.83 -1.22
CA ALA A 96 4.73 4.59 -2.65
C ALA A 96 4.07 3.26 -3.02
N SER A 97 4.30 2.20 -2.25
CA SER A 97 3.65 0.90 -2.41
C SER A 97 2.12 1.03 -2.36
N ALA A 98 1.57 1.73 -1.37
CA ALA A 98 0.13 1.94 -1.24
C ALA A 98 -0.45 2.74 -2.42
N LEU A 99 0.21 3.86 -2.78
CA LEU A 99 -0.26 4.74 -3.85
C LEU A 99 -0.19 4.07 -5.22
N LEU A 100 0.93 3.41 -5.54
CA LEU A 100 1.09 2.69 -6.80
C LEU A 100 0.11 1.52 -6.89
N GLY A 101 -0.09 0.76 -5.81
CA GLY A 101 -1.09 -0.30 -5.77
C GLY A 101 -2.52 0.20 -5.96
N LEU A 102 -2.87 1.37 -5.41
CA LEU A 102 -4.18 1.98 -5.65
C LEU A 102 -4.35 2.45 -7.09
N VAL A 103 -3.32 3.08 -7.65
CA VAL A 103 -3.36 3.55 -9.04
C VAL A 103 -3.52 2.37 -9.99
N ASP A 104 -2.76 1.30 -9.77
CA ASP A 104 -2.88 0.05 -10.54
C ASP A 104 -4.31 -0.51 -10.46
N LEU A 105 -4.88 -0.62 -9.25
CA LEU A 105 -6.17 -1.27 -9.03
C LEU A 105 -7.37 -0.60 -9.70
N PHE A 106 -7.30 0.71 -9.91
CA PHE A 106 -8.45 1.49 -10.40
C PHE A 106 -8.26 2.09 -11.79
N PHE A 107 -7.03 2.16 -12.29
CA PHE A 107 -6.73 2.82 -13.56
C PHE A 107 -6.05 1.90 -14.59
N PHE A 108 -5.63 0.69 -14.21
CA PHE A 108 -4.91 -0.26 -15.08
C PHE A 108 -5.51 -1.68 -15.00
#